data_AF-A0A553AM36-F1
#
_entry.id   AF-A0A553AM36-F1
#
_cell.length_a   1.000
_cell.length_b   1.000
_cell.length_c   1.000
_cell.angle_alpha   90.00
_cell.angle_beta   90.00
_cell.angle_gamma   90.00
#
_symmetry.space_group_name_H-M   'P 1'
#
loop_
_entity.id
_entity.type
_entity.pdbx_description
1 polymer ?
#
loop_
_entity_poly.entity_id
_entity_poly.type
_entity_poly.pdbx_seq_one_letter_code
_entity_poly.pdbx_strand_id
1 'polypeptide(L)'
;MTQIFDCLGQGWTPVIGDPTIFGWLTVISYLICAVLAAMVWNSRHERTLRRFWAIVMVLMLALALNKQLDLQTAFTATARCWFETMGWYDVRRFAQLVFIIVLIAAVFLLYRRGTILMRRHRRTHGLALLGLGIVAAYVVIRASSFHLVDLLGSKSVMGISMNFLLENIGLLLIAINAIGLLSGRIRPGERRAAAAARQSASVAAGAARVAGGQRPLAGGVPQQTPGPEGGKSTQATKPPPGFPLEPRGH
;
A
#
# COMPACT_ATOMS: atom_id res chain seq x y z
N MET A 1 -21.09 15.32 -35.75
CA MET A 1 -19.75 14.87 -35.28
C MET A 1 -18.61 15.60 -36.00
N THR A 2 -18.68 15.83 -37.32
CA THR A 2 -17.67 16.59 -38.10
C THR A 2 -17.40 18.01 -37.55
N GLN A 3 -18.43 18.76 -37.20
CA GLN A 3 -18.33 20.12 -36.61
C GLN A 3 -17.44 20.23 -35.35
N ILE A 4 -17.40 19.17 -34.52
CA ILE A 4 -16.57 19.15 -33.30
C ILE A 4 -15.10 18.94 -33.65
N PHE A 5 -14.81 18.04 -34.59
CA PHE A 5 -13.44 17.79 -35.04
C PHE A 5 -12.88 18.98 -35.82
N ASP A 6 -13.72 19.71 -36.56
CA ASP A 6 -13.32 20.94 -37.25
C ASP A 6 -13.01 22.08 -36.25
N CYS A 7 -13.82 22.24 -35.20
CA CYS A 7 -13.57 23.21 -34.12
C CYS A 7 -12.30 22.86 -33.32
N LEU A 8 -12.10 21.58 -32.99
CA LEU A 8 -10.89 21.09 -32.33
C LEU A 8 -9.65 21.25 -33.23
N GLY A 9 -9.76 20.93 -34.51
CA GLY A 9 -8.65 20.99 -35.48
C GLY A 9 -8.19 22.41 -35.81
N GLN A 10 -9.06 23.42 -35.67
CA GLN A 10 -8.70 24.83 -35.89
C GLN A 10 -8.22 25.55 -34.62
N GLY A 11 -8.62 25.10 -33.43
CA GLY A 11 -8.33 25.80 -32.16
C GLY A 11 -7.36 25.10 -31.21
N TRP A 12 -7.15 23.78 -31.35
CA TRP A 12 -6.29 23.01 -30.46
C TRP A 12 -5.04 22.54 -31.20
N THR A 13 -3.92 23.18 -30.92
CA THR A 13 -2.59 22.65 -31.21
C THR A 13 -2.10 21.89 -29.98
N PRO A 14 -1.53 20.67 -30.10
CA PRO A 14 -0.90 19.99 -28.97
C PRO A 14 0.32 20.78 -28.52
N VAL A 15 0.10 21.76 -27.65
CA VAL A 15 1.16 22.48 -26.96
C VAL A 15 1.63 21.55 -25.84
N ILE A 16 2.91 21.19 -25.87
CA ILE A 16 3.55 20.45 -24.77
C ILE A 16 3.33 21.28 -23.50
N GLY A 17 2.63 20.70 -22.52
CA GLY A 17 1.99 21.44 -21.42
C GLY A 17 2.88 22.40 -20.64
N ASP A 18 4.19 22.13 -20.55
CA ASP A 18 5.20 23.10 -20.09
C ASP A 18 6.63 22.60 -20.46
N PRO A 19 7.37 23.25 -21.38
CA PRO A 19 8.73 22.83 -21.76
C PRO A 19 9.80 23.19 -20.72
N THR A 20 9.42 23.64 -19.52
CA THR A 20 10.37 23.96 -18.45
C THR A 20 11.07 22.73 -17.89
N ILE A 21 12.31 22.91 -17.46
CA ILE A 21 13.12 21.88 -16.79
C ILE A 21 12.39 21.30 -15.57
N PHE A 22 11.64 22.14 -14.83
CA PHE A 22 10.84 21.71 -13.69
C PHE A 22 9.66 20.83 -14.08
N GLY A 23 9.00 21.10 -15.22
CA GLY A 23 7.95 20.25 -15.77
C GLY A 23 8.44 18.82 -16.03
N TRP A 24 9.57 18.70 -16.75
CA TRP A 24 10.22 17.42 -17.03
C TRP A 24 10.72 16.70 -15.79
N LEU A 25 11.32 17.43 -14.85
CA LEU A 25 11.80 16.86 -13.59
C LEU A 25 10.65 16.19 -12.84
N THR A 26 9.48 16.80 -12.82
CA THR A 26 8.32 16.23 -12.10
C THR A 26 7.76 14.99 -12.80
N VAL A 27 7.78 14.96 -14.13
CA VAL A 27 7.42 13.78 -14.92
C VAL A 27 8.37 12.62 -14.62
N ILE A 28 9.68 12.88 -14.57
CA ILE A 28 10.68 11.89 -14.18
C ILE A 28 10.42 11.40 -12.74
N SER A 29 10.14 12.30 -11.80
CA SER A 29 9.79 11.93 -10.42
C SER A 29 8.55 11.02 -10.34
N TYR A 30 7.52 11.28 -11.16
CA TYR A 30 6.36 10.39 -11.27
C TYR A 30 6.74 9.00 -11.78
N LEU A 31 7.55 8.93 -12.85
CA LEU A 31 8.01 7.65 -13.41
C LEU A 31 8.86 6.86 -12.42
N ILE A 32 9.78 7.52 -11.70
CA ILE A 32 10.57 6.90 -10.64
C ILE A 32 9.65 6.34 -9.55
N CYS A 33 8.67 7.11 -9.08
CA CYS A 33 7.72 6.65 -8.08
C CYS A 33 6.87 5.47 -8.60
N ALA A 34 6.49 5.47 -9.87
CA ALA A 34 5.77 4.36 -10.50
C ALA A 34 6.62 3.08 -10.52
N VAL A 35 7.89 3.17 -10.91
CA VAL A 35 8.84 2.05 -10.91
C VAL A 35 9.07 1.52 -9.50
N LEU A 36 9.30 2.40 -8.52
CA LEU A 36 9.45 2.01 -7.12
C LEU A 36 8.19 1.32 -6.59
N ALA A 37 7.01 1.84 -6.93
CA ALA A 37 5.74 1.21 -6.58
C ALA A 37 5.57 -0.17 -7.22
N ALA A 38 5.98 -0.35 -8.48
CA ALA A 38 5.96 -1.65 -9.17
C ALA A 38 6.91 -2.66 -8.50
N MET A 39 8.12 -2.23 -8.11
CA MET A 39 9.07 -3.06 -7.37
C MET A 39 8.51 -3.49 -6.02
N VAL A 40 7.88 -2.57 -5.28
CA VAL A 40 7.23 -2.91 -4.01
C VAL A 40 6.03 -3.84 -4.25
N TRP A 41 5.23 -3.62 -5.30
CA TRP A 41 4.12 -4.49 -5.66
C TRP A 41 4.57 -5.93 -5.93
N ASN A 42 5.68 -6.13 -6.66
CA ASN A 42 6.20 -7.47 -6.97
C ASN A 42 6.81 -8.19 -5.75
N SER A 43 7.32 -7.43 -4.76
CA SER A 43 7.95 -8.01 -3.55
C SER A 43 6.97 -8.39 -2.44
N ARG A 44 5.70 -7.96 -2.52
CA ARG A 44 4.70 -8.18 -1.44
C ARG A 44 3.72 -9.28 -1.82
N HIS A 45 3.41 -10.15 -0.87
CA HIS A 45 2.48 -11.26 -1.06
C HIS A 45 1.05 -10.92 -0.58
N GLU A 46 0.93 -10.04 0.42
CA GLU A 46 -0.36 -9.63 0.96
C GLU A 46 -1.19 -8.84 -0.07
N ARG A 47 -2.42 -9.31 -0.35
CA ARG A 47 -3.29 -8.73 -1.39
C ARG A 47 -3.58 -7.25 -1.17
N THR A 48 -3.80 -6.81 0.08
CA THR A 48 -4.11 -5.40 0.41
C THR A 48 -2.94 -4.48 0.08
N LEU A 49 -1.71 -4.87 0.46
CA LEU A 49 -0.50 -4.11 0.16
C LEU A 49 -0.22 -4.09 -1.34
N ARG A 50 -0.36 -5.24 -2.02
CA ARG A 50 -0.20 -5.32 -3.48
C ARG A 50 -1.16 -4.38 -4.21
N ARG A 51 -2.44 -4.39 -3.84
CA ARG A 51 -3.45 -3.50 -4.42
C ARG A 51 -3.13 -2.02 -4.18
N PHE A 52 -2.71 -1.67 -2.97
CA PHE A 52 -2.30 -0.30 -2.65
C PHE A 52 -1.16 0.19 -3.55
N TRP A 53 -0.08 -0.59 -3.65
CA TRP A 53 1.07 -0.21 -4.49
C TRP A 53 0.77 -0.24 -5.99
N ALA A 54 -0.12 -1.15 -6.44
CA ALA A 54 -0.63 -1.13 -7.81
C ALA A 54 -1.44 0.15 -8.11
N ILE A 55 -2.30 0.59 -7.18
CA ILE A 55 -3.05 1.86 -7.33
C ILE A 55 -2.08 3.05 -7.35
N VAL A 56 -1.08 3.08 -6.47
CA VAL A 56 -0.05 4.13 -6.47
C VAL A 56 0.69 4.16 -7.81
N MET A 57 1.14 3.01 -8.32
CA MET A 57 1.80 2.89 -9.62
C MET A 57 0.93 3.46 -10.76
N VAL A 58 -0.31 2.99 -10.87
CA VAL A 58 -1.25 3.45 -11.90
C VAL A 58 -1.51 4.95 -11.78
N LEU A 59 -1.67 5.46 -10.56
CA LEU A 59 -1.89 6.89 -10.32
C LEU A 59 -0.68 7.72 -10.75
N MET A 60 0.55 7.30 -10.43
CA MET A 60 1.75 8.03 -10.84
C MET A 60 1.91 8.05 -12.37
N LEU A 61 1.63 6.93 -13.05
CA LEU A 61 1.65 6.88 -14.51
C LEU A 61 0.58 7.79 -15.13
N ALA A 62 -0.64 7.76 -14.58
CA ALA A 62 -1.71 8.64 -15.03
C ALA A 62 -1.35 10.12 -14.85
N LEU A 63 -0.67 10.49 -13.76
CA LEU A 63 -0.21 11.86 -13.52
C LEU A 63 0.93 12.28 -14.46
N ALA A 64 1.88 11.39 -14.75
CA ALA A 64 2.95 11.64 -15.72
C ALA A 64 2.37 11.88 -17.13
N LEU A 65 1.43 11.03 -17.56
CA LEU A 65 0.73 11.18 -18.83
C LEU A 65 -0.12 12.44 -18.86
N ASN A 66 -0.86 12.73 -17.79
CA ASN A 66 -1.69 13.93 -17.68
C ASN A 66 -0.87 15.22 -17.78
N LYS A 67 0.32 15.25 -17.16
CA LYS A 67 1.23 16.39 -17.24
C LYS A 67 1.72 16.63 -18.68
N GLN A 68 2.02 15.57 -19.42
CA GLN A 68 2.52 15.67 -20.80
C GLN A 68 1.43 15.97 -21.83
N LEU A 69 0.27 15.31 -21.71
CA LEU A 69 -0.85 15.45 -22.65
C LEU A 69 -1.69 16.72 -22.43
N ASP A 70 -1.35 17.49 -21.39
CA ASP A 70 -2.14 18.60 -20.84
C ASP A 70 -3.65 18.37 -21.03
N LEU A 71 -4.12 17.23 -20.52
CA LEU A 71 -5.50 16.74 -20.68
C LEU A 71 -6.53 17.79 -20.22
N GLN A 72 -6.12 18.68 -19.32
CA GLN A 72 -6.95 19.76 -18.81
C GLN A 72 -7.25 20.84 -19.87
N THR A 73 -6.24 21.31 -20.60
CA THR A 73 -6.48 22.29 -21.69
C THR A 73 -7.22 21.64 -22.84
N ALA A 74 -6.89 20.39 -23.20
CA ALA A 74 -7.61 19.64 -24.23
C ALA A 74 -9.10 19.45 -23.87
N PHE A 75 -9.40 19.04 -22.64
CA PHE A 75 -10.78 18.90 -22.17
C PHE A 75 -11.52 20.24 -22.14
N THR A 76 -10.87 21.31 -21.68
CA THR A 76 -11.48 22.65 -21.62
C THR A 76 -11.77 23.21 -23.02
N ALA A 77 -10.85 23.00 -23.98
CA ALA A 77 -11.06 23.39 -25.38
C ALA A 77 -12.23 22.61 -26.02
N THR A 78 -12.29 21.29 -25.79
CA THR A 78 -13.39 20.44 -26.25
C THR A 78 -14.72 20.89 -25.65
N ALA A 79 -14.76 21.14 -24.34
CA ALA A 79 -15.94 21.61 -23.66
C ALA A 79 -16.39 22.98 -24.19
N ARG A 80 -15.45 23.87 -24.52
CA ARG A 80 -15.76 25.19 -25.09
C ARG A 80 -16.44 25.07 -26.46
N CYS A 81 -15.89 24.29 -27.38
CA CYS A 81 -16.53 24.00 -28.67
C CYS A 81 -17.94 23.38 -28.49
N TRP A 82 -18.08 22.49 -27.51
CA TRP A 82 -19.36 21.84 -27.21
C TRP A 82 -20.39 22.83 -26.65
N PHE A 83 -19.98 23.77 -25.80
CA PHE A 83 -20.89 24.78 -25.23
C PHE A 83 -21.24 25.90 -26.21
N GLU A 84 -20.31 26.30 -27.09
CA GLU A 84 -20.57 27.29 -28.14
C GLU A 84 -21.59 26.79 -29.16
N THR A 85 -21.53 25.50 -29.52
CA THR A 85 -22.49 24.88 -30.46
C THR A 85 -23.90 24.70 -29.88
N MET A 86 -24.04 24.58 -28.55
CA MET A 86 -25.35 24.47 -27.87
C MET A 86 -25.87 25.79 -27.30
N GLY A 87 -25.14 26.91 -27.42
CA GLY A 87 -25.52 28.20 -26.85
C GLY A 87 -25.47 28.26 -25.31
N TRP A 88 -24.81 27.30 -24.65
CA TRP A 88 -24.78 27.15 -23.19
C TRP A 88 -23.54 27.78 -22.54
N TYR A 89 -23.04 28.86 -23.13
CA TYR A 89 -21.79 29.51 -22.72
C TYR A 89 -21.82 29.96 -21.24
N ASP A 90 -23.00 30.33 -20.73
CA ASP A 90 -23.18 30.81 -19.35
C ASP A 90 -23.09 29.71 -18.28
N VAL A 91 -23.27 28.44 -18.64
CA VAL A 91 -23.31 27.31 -17.68
C VAL A 91 -21.90 26.79 -17.33
N ARG A 92 -20.83 27.27 -17.99
CA ARG A 92 -19.45 26.81 -17.75
C ARG A 92 -19.04 26.84 -16.28
N ARG A 93 -19.32 27.94 -15.58
CA ARG A 93 -18.94 28.12 -14.17
C ARG A 93 -19.63 27.08 -13.28
N PHE A 94 -20.89 26.77 -13.58
CA PHE A 94 -21.65 25.75 -12.86
C PHE A 94 -21.09 24.34 -13.14
N ALA A 95 -20.84 24.00 -14.41
CA ALA A 95 -20.26 22.71 -14.78
C ALA A 95 -18.87 22.49 -14.14
N GLN A 96 -18.04 23.52 -14.12
CA GLN A 96 -16.72 23.50 -13.50
C GLN A 96 -16.82 23.31 -11.97
N LEU A 97 -17.75 24.00 -11.31
CA LEU A 97 -17.98 23.85 -9.88
C LEU A 97 -18.46 22.43 -9.53
N VAL A 98 -19.41 21.89 -10.30
CA VAL A 98 -19.88 20.50 -10.12
C VAL A 98 -18.73 19.52 -10.33
N PHE A 99 -17.91 19.69 -11.36
CA PHE A 99 -16.74 18.86 -11.61
C PHE A 99 -15.75 18.89 -10.44
N ILE A 100 -15.42 20.06 -9.90
CA ILE A 100 -14.51 20.20 -8.76
C ILE A 100 -15.09 19.52 -7.51
N ILE A 101 -16.38 19.72 -7.21
CA ILE A 101 -17.03 19.08 -6.06
C ILE A 101 -16.99 17.55 -6.18
N VAL A 102 -17.33 17.01 -7.36
CA VAL A 102 -17.29 15.57 -7.63
C VAL A 102 -15.86 15.04 -7.50
N LEU A 103 -14.87 15.77 -8.02
CA LEU A 103 -13.46 15.39 -7.91
C LEU A 103 -13.00 15.37 -6.44
N ILE A 104 -13.29 16.41 -5.66
CA ILE A 104 -12.96 16.50 -4.24
C ILE A 104 -13.60 15.33 -3.48
N ALA A 105 -14.90 15.09 -3.71
CA ALA A 105 -15.62 14.00 -3.06
C ALA A 105 -15.00 12.63 -3.42
N ALA A 106 -14.69 12.39 -4.69
CA ALA A 106 -14.06 11.15 -5.15
C ALA A 106 -12.68 10.94 -4.51
N VAL A 107 -11.81 11.96 -4.56
CA VAL A 107 -10.46 11.92 -3.96
C VAL A 107 -10.55 11.68 -2.45
N PHE A 108 -11.43 12.41 -1.76
CA PHE A 108 -11.63 12.25 -0.31
C PHE A 108 -12.12 10.86 0.06
N LEU A 109 -13.12 10.33 -0.66
CA LEU A 109 -13.65 8.99 -0.41
C LEU A 109 -12.60 7.90 -0.66
N LEU A 110 -11.85 8.00 -1.75
CA LEU A 110 -10.77 7.04 -2.07
C LEU A 110 -9.66 7.11 -1.02
N TYR A 111 -9.22 8.31 -0.62
CA TYR A 111 -8.21 8.50 0.41
C TYR A 111 -8.68 7.95 1.77
N ARG A 112 -9.92 8.27 2.17
CA ARG A 112 -10.53 7.76 3.41
C ARG A 112 -10.64 6.24 3.39
N ARG A 113 -11.10 5.65 2.29
CA ARG A 113 -11.19 4.19 2.15
C ARG A 113 -9.80 3.55 2.22
N GLY A 114 -8.81 4.08 1.51
CA GLY A 114 -7.43 3.59 1.54
C GLY A 114 -6.81 3.66 2.94
N THR A 115 -7.01 4.78 3.65
CA THR A 115 -6.49 4.94 5.02
C THR A 115 -7.17 4.04 6.04
N ILE A 116 -8.46 3.70 5.86
CA ILE A 116 -9.19 2.72 6.68
C ILE A 116 -8.66 1.31 6.43
N LEU A 117 -8.54 0.91 5.16
CA LEU A 117 -8.02 -0.42 4.79
C LEU A 117 -6.58 -0.63 5.27
N MET A 118 -5.78 0.44 5.29
CA MET A 118 -4.38 0.40 5.70
C MET A 118 -4.17 0.63 7.21
N ARG A 119 -5.23 0.71 8.03
CA ARG A 119 -5.12 1.00 9.48
C ARG A 119 -4.14 0.07 10.19
N ARG A 120 -4.14 -1.22 9.84
CA ARG A 120 -3.28 -2.25 10.43
C ARG A 120 -1.79 -2.06 10.10
N HIS A 121 -1.48 -1.39 8.99
CA HIS A 121 -0.10 -1.23 8.49
C HIS A 121 0.38 0.22 8.50
N ARG A 122 -0.33 1.13 9.18
CA ARG A 122 -0.02 2.57 9.27
C ARG A 122 1.40 2.87 9.76
N ARG A 123 1.96 2.05 10.66
CA ARG A 123 3.34 2.27 11.17
C ARG A 123 4.41 2.01 10.10
N THR A 124 4.11 1.22 9.08
CA THR A 124 5.05 0.82 8.02
C THR A 124 4.81 1.66 6.75
N HIS A 125 3.56 1.95 6.41
CA HIS A 125 3.17 2.66 5.17
C HIS A 125 2.65 4.09 5.41
N GLY A 126 2.72 4.59 6.64
CA GLY A 126 2.18 5.92 7.00
C GLY A 126 2.80 7.06 6.19
N LEU A 127 4.09 6.96 5.87
CA LEU A 127 4.79 7.97 5.06
C LEU A 127 4.28 7.98 3.61
N ALA A 128 4.02 6.81 3.01
CA ALA A 128 3.42 6.72 1.68
C ALA A 128 1.96 7.23 1.66
N LEU A 129 1.18 6.96 2.72
CA LEU A 129 -0.18 7.49 2.86
C LEU A 129 -0.19 9.02 3.01
N LEU A 130 0.80 9.59 3.71
CA LEU A 130 0.96 11.03 3.83
C LEU A 130 1.31 11.63 2.47
N GLY A 131 2.32 11.07 1.79
CA GLY A 131 2.72 11.52 0.46
C GLY A 131 1.58 11.43 -0.57
N LEU A 132 0.81 10.35 -0.54
CA LEU A 132 -0.38 10.19 -1.38
C LEU A 132 -1.45 11.24 -1.08
N GLY A 133 -1.61 11.64 0.19
CA GLY A 133 -2.51 12.72 0.59
C GLY A 133 -2.08 14.09 0.03
N ILE A 134 -0.78 14.37 0.03
CA ILE A 134 -0.23 15.60 -0.55
C ILE A 134 -0.40 15.60 -2.07
N VAL A 135 -0.11 14.49 -2.76
CA VAL A 135 -0.35 14.36 -4.21
C VAL A 135 -1.84 14.53 -4.54
N ALA A 136 -2.72 13.94 -3.74
CA ALA A 136 -4.16 14.09 -3.90
C ALA A 136 -4.63 15.55 -3.75
N ALA A 137 -4.10 16.26 -2.76
CA ALA A 137 -4.38 17.69 -2.58
C ALA A 137 -3.89 18.51 -3.78
N TYR A 138 -2.69 18.21 -4.29
CA TYR A 138 -2.16 18.86 -5.50
C TYR A 138 -3.07 18.65 -6.71
N VAL A 139 -3.57 17.44 -6.94
CA VAL A 139 -4.52 17.16 -8.05
C VAL A 139 -5.78 18.04 -7.95
N VAL A 140 -6.34 18.18 -6.74
CA VAL A 140 -7.51 19.04 -6.50
C VAL A 140 -7.18 20.51 -6.76
N ILE A 141 -6.03 21.00 -6.26
CA ILE A 141 -5.58 22.38 -6.47
C ILE A 141 -5.45 22.66 -7.97
N ARG A 142 -4.78 21.77 -8.71
CA ARG A 142 -4.60 21.89 -10.16
C ARG A 142 -5.93 21.91 -10.92
N ALA A 143 -6.89 21.07 -10.53
CA ALA A 143 -8.21 21.04 -11.16
C ALA A 143 -9.05 22.30 -10.88
N SER A 144 -8.81 23.00 -9.75
CA SER A 144 -9.58 24.19 -9.36
C SER A 144 -9.15 25.50 -10.06
N SER A 145 -8.02 25.46 -10.77
CA SER A 145 -7.45 26.32 -11.82
C SER A 145 -7.74 27.82 -12.03
N PHE A 146 -8.61 28.54 -11.32
CA PHE A 146 -8.90 29.94 -11.70
C PHE A 146 -8.85 31.01 -10.61
N HIS A 147 -8.69 30.63 -9.32
CA HIS A 147 -8.56 31.64 -8.26
C HIS A 147 -7.50 31.34 -7.19
N LEU A 148 -7.19 30.07 -6.91
CA LEU A 148 -6.20 29.71 -5.88
C LEU A 148 -4.76 29.58 -6.43
N VAL A 149 -4.63 29.18 -7.69
CA VAL A 149 -3.33 29.01 -8.36
C VAL A 149 -2.66 30.36 -8.63
N ASP A 150 -3.41 31.43 -8.93
CA ASP A 150 -2.85 32.78 -9.09
C ASP A 150 -2.29 33.34 -7.77
N LEU A 151 -2.92 32.99 -6.64
CA LEU A 151 -2.47 33.41 -5.31
C LEU A 151 -1.21 32.64 -4.82
N LEU A 152 -1.05 31.38 -5.25
CA LEU A 152 0.10 30.53 -4.91
C LEU A 152 1.24 30.63 -5.95
N GLY A 153 0.93 30.92 -7.21
CA GLY A 153 1.86 31.05 -8.33
C GLY A 153 2.70 32.32 -8.28
N SER A 154 2.17 33.40 -7.70
CA SER A 154 2.94 34.65 -7.48
C SER A 154 3.94 34.57 -6.32
N LYS A 155 3.87 33.51 -5.48
CA LYS A 155 4.80 33.31 -4.36
C LYS A 155 5.85 32.26 -4.73
N SER A 156 6.82 32.64 -5.55
CA SER A 156 8.06 31.90 -5.70
C SER A 156 8.89 32.02 -4.42
N VAL A 157 9.12 30.92 -3.72
CA VAL A 157 10.09 30.88 -2.61
C VAL A 157 11.42 30.45 -3.23
N MET A 158 12.44 31.32 -3.18
CA MET A 158 13.76 31.07 -3.80
C MET A 158 13.70 30.71 -5.30
N GLY A 159 12.79 31.31 -6.08
CA GLY A 159 12.68 31.04 -7.53
C GLY A 159 12.05 29.69 -7.90
N ILE A 160 11.61 28.90 -6.91
CA ILE A 160 10.90 27.62 -7.11
C ILE A 160 9.40 27.86 -6.93
N SER A 161 8.59 27.35 -7.86
CA SER A 161 7.13 27.40 -7.76
C SER A 161 6.65 26.59 -6.54
N MET A 162 5.79 27.17 -5.70
CA MET A 162 5.10 26.45 -4.62
C MET A 162 4.36 25.19 -5.12
N ASN A 163 3.87 25.23 -6.36
CA ASN A 163 3.22 24.08 -7.01
C ASN A 163 4.20 22.93 -7.22
N PHE A 164 5.40 23.23 -7.71
CA PHE A 164 6.47 22.25 -7.88
C PHE A 164 6.88 21.65 -6.54
N LEU A 165 7.01 22.48 -5.50
CA LEU A 165 7.42 22.01 -4.17
C LEU A 165 6.39 21.05 -3.56
N LEU A 166 5.10 21.41 -3.60
CA LEU A 166 4.02 20.55 -3.11
C LEU A 166 3.95 19.21 -3.85
N GLU A 167 4.06 19.24 -5.18
CA GLU A 167 4.03 18.05 -6.04
C GLU A 167 5.21 17.11 -5.72
N ASN A 168 6.43 17.66 -5.59
CA ASN A 168 7.64 16.86 -5.36
C ASN A 168 7.78 16.38 -3.91
N ILE A 169 7.29 17.10 -2.90
CA ILE A 169 7.29 16.63 -1.50
C ILE A 169 6.44 15.36 -1.37
N GLY A 170 5.25 15.33 -1.97
CA GLY A 170 4.39 14.16 -1.94
C GLY A 170 5.05 12.93 -2.55
N LEU A 171 5.72 13.12 -3.70
CA LEU A 171 6.49 12.08 -4.39
C LEU A 171 7.69 11.61 -3.57
N LEU A 172 8.44 12.53 -2.98
CA LEU A 172 9.59 12.21 -2.15
C LEU A 172 9.20 11.34 -0.95
N LEU A 173 8.08 11.64 -0.29
CA LEU A 173 7.58 10.83 0.84
C LEU A 173 7.19 9.41 0.42
N ILE A 174 6.56 9.27 -0.75
CA ILE A 174 6.21 7.95 -1.32
C ILE A 174 7.49 7.19 -1.66
N ALA A 175 8.45 7.83 -2.33
CA ALA A 175 9.72 7.23 -2.72
C ALA A 175 10.56 6.78 -1.50
N ILE A 176 10.68 7.62 -0.47
CA ILE A 176 11.39 7.27 0.78
C ILE A 176 10.74 6.06 1.43
N ASN A 177 9.40 5.99 1.48
CA ASN A 177 8.72 4.83 2.03
C ASN A 177 8.99 3.56 1.20
N ALA A 178 8.91 3.66 -0.13
CA ALA A 178 9.15 2.56 -1.05
C ALA A 178 10.59 2.03 -0.93
N ILE A 179 11.59 2.92 -0.93
CA ILE A 179 13.00 2.56 -0.76
C ILE A 179 13.22 1.93 0.61
N GLY A 180 12.68 2.51 1.69
CA GLY A 180 12.79 1.93 3.03
C GLY A 180 12.21 0.52 3.14
N LEU A 181 11.15 0.23 2.38
CA LEU A 181 10.53 -1.09 2.27
C LEU A 181 11.37 -2.08 1.44
N LEU A 182 12.00 -1.63 0.36
CA LEU A 182 12.85 -2.44 -0.52
C LEU A 182 14.21 -2.73 0.10
N SER A 183 14.84 -1.76 0.76
CA SER A 183 16.12 -1.92 1.47
C SER A 183 16.00 -2.70 2.78
N GLY A 184 14.80 -3.14 3.17
CA GLY A 184 14.58 -3.90 4.41
C GLY A 184 14.72 -3.11 5.72
N ARG A 185 15.00 -1.79 5.66
CA ARG A 185 15.05 -0.90 6.84
C ARG A 185 13.69 -0.84 7.54
N ILE A 186 12.61 -0.77 6.77
CA ILE A 186 11.24 -0.80 7.29
C ILE A 186 10.78 -2.25 7.33
N ARG A 187 10.84 -2.87 8.52
CA ARG A 187 10.36 -4.25 8.73
C ARG A 187 8.83 -4.24 8.82
N PRO A 188 8.10 -5.02 7.99
CA PRO A 188 6.65 -5.18 8.12
C PRO A 188 6.28 -5.69 9.51
N GLY A 189 5.14 -5.24 10.04
CA GLY A 189 4.63 -5.69 11.34
C GLY A 189 4.54 -7.22 11.45
N GLU A 190 4.27 -7.92 10.34
CA GLU A 190 4.23 -9.38 10.26
C GLU A 190 5.56 -10.05 10.66
N ARG A 191 6.70 -9.50 10.23
CA ARG A 191 8.02 -10.03 10.60
C ARG A 191 8.34 -9.80 12.07
N ARG A 192 7.88 -8.68 12.66
CA ARG A 192 8.02 -8.41 14.10
C ARG A 192 7.14 -9.35 14.93
N ALA A 193 5.89 -9.56 14.52
CA ALA A 193 4.97 -10.48 15.19
C ALA A 193 5.46 -11.93 15.09
N ALA A 194 5.93 -12.37 13.92
CA ALA A 194 6.50 -13.70 13.73
C ALA A 194 7.81 -13.90 14.51
N ALA A 195 8.67 -12.89 14.59
CA ALA A 195 9.88 -12.94 15.42
C ALA A 195 9.54 -13.03 16.92
N ALA A 196 8.58 -12.23 17.40
CA ALA A 196 8.10 -12.30 18.77
C ALA A 196 7.51 -13.67 19.11
N ALA A 197 6.67 -14.23 18.23
CA ALA A 197 6.08 -15.56 18.41
C ALA A 197 7.15 -16.68 18.46
N ARG A 198 8.15 -16.63 17.58
CA ARG A 198 9.29 -17.58 17.61
C ARG A 198 10.09 -17.46 18.92
N GLN A 199 10.29 -16.24 19.39
CA GLN A 199 10.99 -16.00 20.65
C GLN A 199 10.19 -16.57 21.84
N SER A 200 8.89 -16.30 21.93
CA SER A 200 8.02 -16.89 22.95
C SER A 200 8.01 -18.42 22.92
N ALA A 201 7.97 -19.03 21.73
CA ALA A 201 8.03 -20.49 21.58
C ALA A 201 9.37 -21.07 22.04
N SER A 202 10.49 -20.41 21.73
CA SER A 202 11.83 -20.84 22.18
C SER A 202 11.99 -20.77 23.70
N VAL A 203 11.42 -19.74 24.35
CA VAL A 203 11.42 -19.60 25.81
C VAL A 203 10.59 -20.68 26.48
N ALA A 204 9.40 -20.97 25.95
CA ALA A 204 8.55 -22.06 26.45
C ALA A 204 9.22 -23.44 26.30
N ALA A 205 9.87 -23.70 25.17
CA ALA A 205 10.62 -24.93 24.94
C ALA A 205 11.83 -25.07 25.88
N GLY A 206 12.54 -23.96 26.16
CA GLY A 206 13.61 -23.91 27.16
C GLY A 206 13.13 -24.24 28.57
N ALA A 207 12.01 -23.65 28.99
CA ALA A 207 11.41 -23.90 30.30
C ALA A 207 10.99 -25.37 30.49
N ALA A 208 10.37 -25.97 29.47
CA ALA A 208 9.98 -27.39 29.49
C ALA A 208 11.18 -28.34 29.61
N ARG A 209 12.33 -27.99 29.00
CA ARG A 209 13.56 -28.78 29.08
C ARG A 209 14.20 -28.75 30.47
N VAL A 210 14.15 -27.60 31.15
CA VAL A 210 14.64 -27.45 32.52
C VAL A 210 13.75 -28.22 33.50
N ALA A 211 12.42 -28.15 33.32
CA ALA A 211 11.47 -28.90 34.14
C ALA A 211 11.58 -30.42 33.94
N GLY A 212 11.84 -30.89 32.71
CA GLY A 212 12.04 -32.31 32.42
C GLY A 212 13.41 -32.88 32.84
N GLY A 213 14.41 -32.02 33.08
CA GLY A 213 15.75 -32.41 33.52
C GLY A 213 15.89 -32.64 35.03
N GLN A 214 14.93 -32.18 35.83
CA GLN A 214 14.87 -32.45 37.28
C GLN A 214 14.12 -33.75 37.54
N ARG A 215 14.74 -34.91 37.27
CA ARG A 215 14.32 -36.16 37.91
C ARG A 215 14.88 -36.18 39.33
N PRO A 216 14.06 -36.27 40.39
CA PRO A 216 14.57 -36.44 41.74
C PRO A 216 15.29 -37.79 41.84
N LEU A 217 16.55 -37.77 42.28
CA LEU A 217 17.25 -38.96 42.74
C LEU A 217 16.54 -39.44 44.00
N ALA A 218 15.54 -40.32 43.83
CA ALA A 218 14.93 -41.04 44.94
C ALA A 218 15.95 -42.05 45.49
N GLY A 219 16.72 -41.62 46.48
CA GLY A 219 17.54 -42.50 47.32
C GLY A 219 16.62 -43.39 48.15
N GLY A 220 16.44 -44.63 47.72
CA GLY A 220 15.79 -45.68 48.49
C GLY A 220 16.78 -46.33 49.45
N VAL A 221 16.58 -46.13 50.75
CA VAL A 221 17.23 -46.88 51.83
C VAL A 221 16.62 -48.30 51.86
N PRO A 222 17.41 -49.39 51.90
CA PRO A 222 16.88 -50.74 51.98
C PRO A 222 16.61 -51.12 53.44
N GLN A 223 15.36 -51.46 53.76
CA GLN A 223 14.99 -52.03 55.06
C GLN A 223 14.76 -53.53 54.93
N GLN A 224 15.70 -54.33 55.44
CA GLN A 224 15.60 -55.77 55.63
C GLN A 224 14.68 -56.11 56.80
N THR A 225 13.82 -57.11 56.65
CA THR A 225 13.34 -57.97 57.75
C THR A 225 13.18 -59.42 57.25
N PRO A 226 13.43 -60.44 58.11
CA PRO A 226 13.46 -61.86 57.72
C PRO A 226 12.08 -62.53 57.83
N GLY A 227 11.90 -63.66 57.11
CA GLY A 227 10.67 -64.47 57.01
C GLY A 227 10.28 -65.24 58.28
N PRO A 228 9.46 -66.33 58.23
CA PRO A 228 9.32 -67.26 57.10
C PRO A 228 7.90 -67.84 56.82
N GLU A 229 7.85 -68.57 55.70
CA GLU A 229 7.07 -69.80 55.40
C GLU A 229 5.54 -69.81 55.22
N GLY A 230 5.14 -70.38 54.08
CA GLY A 230 4.00 -71.30 53.98
C GLY A 230 2.94 -70.94 52.93
N GLY A 231 2.84 -71.73 51.85
CA GLY A 231 1.59 -71.75 51.05
C GLY A 231 1.74 -72.05 49.57
N LYS A 232 1.53 -73.32 49.23
CA LYS A 232 1.50 -73.94 47.90
C LYS A 232 0.43 -73.36 46.93
N SER A 233 0.76 -73.46 45.62
CA SER A 233 -0.15 -73.85 44.50
C SER A 233 -1.18 -72.78 44.04
N THR A 234 -1.62 -72.59 42.79
CA THR A 234 -1.56 -73.32 41.50
C THR A 234 -1.97 -72.34 40.39
N GLN A 235 -1.39 -72.48 39.19
CA GLN A 235 -1.92 -72.25 37.83
C GLN A 235 -2.95 -71.12 37.54
N ALA A 236 -2.70 -70.33 36.49
CA ALA A 236 -3.28 -70.61 35.16
C ALA A 236 -2.92 -69.51 34.14
N THR A 237 -2.28 -69.96 33.07
CA THR A 237 -1.88 -69.23 31.86
C THR A 237 -3.04 -69.17 30.86
N LYS A 238 -3.27 -68.04 30.18
CA LYS A 238 -3.82 -68.03 28.80
C LYS A 238 -3.44 -66.75 28.02
N PRO A 239 -3.21 -66.83 26.69
CA PRO A 239 -2.45 -65.85 25.89
C PRO A 239 -3.34 -64.86 25.11
N PRO A 240 -2.77 -63.85 24.42
CA PRO A 240 -3.52 -62.84 23.66
C PRO A 240 -3.69 -63.23 22.19
N PRO A 241 -4.72 -62.72 21.51
CA PRO A 241 -4.61 -62.32 20.11
C PRO A 241 -5.28 -60.96 19.88
N GLY A 242 -4.97 -60.12 18.90
CA GLY A 242 -4.11 -60.18 17.74
C GLY A 242 -4.40 -58.88 16.95
N PHE A 243 -3.37 -58.27 16.38
CA PHE A 243 -3.51 -57.13 15.46
C PHE A 243 -4.06 -57.60 14.10
N PRO A 244 -4.94 -56.82 13.44
CA PRO A 244 -5.04 -56.83 11.99
C PRO A 244 -4.26 -55.66 11.39
N LEU A 245 -3.29 -56.00 10.54
CA LEU A 245 -2.68 -55.13 9.55
C LEU A 245 -3.72 -54.89 8.44
N GLU A 246 -3.94 -53.62 8.04
CA GLU A 246 -4.69 -53.31 6.83
C GLU A 246 -3.74 -52.82 5.71
N PRO A 247 -3.89 -53.29 4.46
CA PRO A 247 -2.85 -53.19 3.43
C PRO A 247 -2.97 -51.95 2.53
N ARG A 248 -1.81 -51.55 2.01
CA ARG A 248 -1.65 -50.67 0.83
C ARG A 248 -2.24 -51.33 -0.42
N GLY A 249 -2.92 -50.55 -1.26
CA GLY A 249 -3.12 -50.86 -2.68
C GLY A 249 -4.13 -49.96 -3.36
N HIS A 250 -3.66 -48.92 -4.06
CA HIS A 250 -3.72 -48.72 -5.52
C HIS A 250 -3.10 -47.37 -5.88
#